data_AF-A0A1I2LHV8-F1
#
_entry.id   AF-A0A1I2LHV8-F1
#
_cell.length_a   1.000
_cell.length_b   1.000
_cell.length_c   1.000
_cell.angle_alpha   90.00
_cell.angle_beta   90.00
_cell.angle_gamma   90.00
#
_symmetry.space_group_name_H-M   'P 1'
#
loop_
_entity.id
_entity.type
_entity.pdbx_description
1 polymer ?
#
loop_
_entity_poly.entity_id
_entity_poly.type
_entity_poly.pdbx_seq_one_letter_code
_entity_poly.pdbx_strand_id
1 'polypeptide(L)'
;MDTDVTTEPGATREYDDPLGDLLPRADVDSRWWYWIAAVPVSALVALVGGVFLLFGFFFDLFLTGGLLTFGVTFLFVPVVGLAGLVLTVMYPVATYVDARAVAESSAEWTPDPLVWGLVALASVVLSAFSLSVVAALYYLYKRHGAVGTP
;
A
#
# COMPACT_ATOMS: atom_id res chain seq x y z
N MET A 1 -9.44 33.77 -41.05
CA MET A 1 -8.76 32.49 -41.34
C MET A 1 -8.86 31.70 -40.07
N ASP A 2 -10.04 31.11 -39.87
CA ASP A 2 -10.40 30.38 -38.65
C ASP A 2 -9.79 28.99 -38.75
N THR A 3 -8.87 28.67 -37.84
CA THR A 3 -8.31 27.33 -37.70
C THR A 3 -9.26 26.52 -36.83
N ASP A 4 -10.03 25.65 -37.47
CA ASP A 4 -10.88 24.66 -36.83
C ASP A 4 -9.97 23.65 -36.12
N VAL A 5 -9.88 23.72 -34.79
CA VAL A 5 -9.13 22.76 -33.98
C VAL A 5 -10.03 21.53 -33.82
N THR A 6 -9.84 20.57 -34.71
CA THR A 6 -10.42 19.23 -34.62
C THR A 6 -9.87 18.57 -33.36
N THR A 7 -10.66 18.57 -32.30
CA THR A 7 -10.37 17.78 -31.10
C THR A 7 -10.85 16.37 -31.41
N GLU A 8 -9.93 15.43 -31.65
CA GLU A 8 -10.28 14.04 -31.89
C GLU A 8 -11.02 13.47 -30.67
N PRO A 9 -12.30 13.09 -30.79
CA PRO A 9 -13.04 12.47 -29.71
C PRO A 9 -12.64 11.00 -29.66
N GLY A 10 -11.60 10.68 -28.89
CA GLY A 10 -11.11 9.30 -28.80
C GLY A 10 -9.70 9.10 -28.29
N ALA A 11 -8.99 10.15 -27.86
CA ALA A 11 -7.71 9.99 -27.17
C ALA A 11 -7.96 9.36 -25.78
N THR A 12 -8.15 8.04 -25.74
CA THR A 12 -7.75 7.25 -24.58
C THR A 12 -6.34 7.72 -24.27
N ARG A 13 -6.10 8.27 -23.07
CA ARG A 13 -4.72 8.57 -22.65
C ARG A 13 -3.96 7.27 -22.81
N GLU A 14 -3.17 7.17 -23.87
CA GLU A 14 -2.24 6.08 -24.09
C GLU A 14 -1.23 6.23 -22.97
N TYR A 15 -1.51 5.56 -21.86
CA TYR A 15 -0.52 5.37 -20.82
C TYR A 15 0.58 4.59 -21.49
N ASP A 16 1.73 5.24 -21.66
CA ASP A 16 2.97 4.52 -21.88
C ASP A 16 3.14 3.68 -20.61
N ASP A 17 2.74 2.41 -20.69
CA ASP A 17 2.74 1.48 -19.58
C ASP A 17 4.00 0.59 -19.69
N PRO A 18 5.19 1.07 -19.29
CA PRO A 18 6.45 0.36 -19.48
C PRO A 18 6.52 -0.93 -18.66
N LEU A 19 5.70 -1.05 -17.62
CA LEU A 19 5.60 -2.23 -16.77
C LEU A 19 4.45 -3.15 -17.18
N GLY A 20 3.75 -2.80 -18.27
CA GLY A 20 2.59 -3.44 -18.85
C GLY A 20 2.69 -4.95 -18.95
N ASP A 21 3.80 -5.38 -19.55
CA ASP A 21 4.08 -6.78 -19.87
C ASP A 21 4.85 -7.52 -18.76
N LEU A 22 5.37 -6.79 -17.76
CA LEU A 22 6.16 -7.37 -16.66
C LEU A 22 5.28 -7.76 -15.47
N LEU A 23 4.20 -7.01 -15.23
CA LEU A 23 3.32 -7.21 -14.08
C LEU A 23 1.96 -7.78 -14.50
N PRO A 24 1.37 -8.67 -13.68
CA PRO A 24 0.12 -9.34 -14.02
C PRO A 24 -1.00 -8.34 -14.24
N ARG A 25 -1.84 -8.59 -15.24
CA ARG A 25 -3.10 -7.86 -15.44
C ARG A 25 -4.14 -8.37 -14.45
N ALA A 26 -4.98 -7.45 -13.97
CA ALA A 26 -6.00 -7.73 -12.97
C ALA A 26 -7.28 -6.98 -13.31
N ASP A 27 -8.43 -7.59 -13.00
CA ASP A 27 -9.71 -6.92 -13.06
C ASP A 27 -9.93 -5.98 -11.87
N VAL A 28 -10.85 -5.03 -12.02
CA VAL A 28 -11.22 -4.07 -10.97
C VAL A 28 -11.78 -4.76 -9.70
N ASP A 29 -12.38 -5.94 -9.85
CA ASP A 29 -12.91 -6.75 -8.74
C ASP A 29 -11.83 -7.62 -8.06
N SER A 30 -10.58 -7.52 -8.49
CA SER A 30 -9.48 -8.29 -7.93
C SER A 30 -9.15 -7.88 -6.49
N ARG A 31 -8.50 -8.79 -5.76
CA ARG A 31 -8.15 -8.61 -4.34
C ARG A 31 -6.79 -7.95 -4.12
N TRP A 32 -6.22 -7.30 -5.14
CA TRP A 32 -4.91 -6.64 -5.03
C TRP A 32 -4.90 -5.52 -3.98
N TRP A 33 -6.03 -4.85 -3.80
CA TRP A 33 -6.23 -3.85 -2.75
C TRP A 33 -5.99 -4.38 -1.33
N TYR A 34 -6.06 -5.70 -1.08
CA TYR A 34 -5.71 -6.27 0.24
C TYR A 34 -4.25 -6.01 0.63
N TRP A 35 -3.32 -5.99 -0.32
CA TRP A 35 -1.93 -5.65 -0.04
C TRP A 35 -1.75 -4.17 0.32
N ILE A 36 -2.62 -3.31 -0.21
CA ILE A 36 -2.67 -1.89 0.12
C ILE A 36 -3.26 -1.71 1.53
N ALA A 37 -4.36 -2.41 1.83
CA ALA A 37 -5.00 -2.41 3.15
C ALA A 37 -4.12 -3.07 4.24
N ALA A 38 -3.22 -3.99 3.87
CA ALA A 38 -2.28 -4.59 4.79
C ALA A 38 -1.32 -3.57 5.42
N VAL A 39 -1.04 -2.44 4.76
CA VAL A 39 -0.16 -1.38 5.29
C VAL A 39 -0.73 -0.74 6.56
N PRO A 40 -1.91 -0.10 6.57
CA PRO A 40 -2.48 0.46 7.80
C PRO A 40 -2.75 -0.63 8.85
N VAL A 41 -3.13 -1.85 8.44
CA VAL A 41 -3.30 -2.98 9.38
C VAL A 41 -1.98 -3.35 10.06
N SER A 42 -0.88 -3.42 9.31
CA SER A 42 0.45 -3.72 9.87
C SER A 42 0.91 -2.63 10.84
N ALA A 43 0.59 -1.35 10.56
CA ALA A 43 0.89 -0.25 11.45
C ALA A 43 0.11 -0.37 12.77
N LEU A 44 -1.17 -0.77 12.72
CA LEU A 44 -1.97 -1.05 13.91
C LEU A 44 -1.41 -2.25 14.70
N VAL A 45 -1.02 -3.34 14.03
CA VAL A 45 -0.41 -4.50 14.68
C VAL A 45 0.91 -4.11 15.35
N ALA A 46 1.75 -3.33 14.68
CA ALA A 46 3.01 -2.85 15.25
C ALA A 46 2.78 -1.91 16.45
N LEU A 47 1.79 -1.02 16.37
CA LEU A 47 1.43 -0.13 17.48
C LEU A 47 0.96 -0.93 18.70
N VAL A 48 0.00 -1.84 18.51
CA VAL A 48 -0.54 -2.68 19.58
C VAL A 48 0.55 -3.57 20.17
N GLY A 49 1.33 -4.24 19.32
CA GLY A 49 2.47 -5.07 19.74
C GLY A 49 3.52 -4.27 20.51
N GLY A 50 3.82 -3.05 20.06
CA GLY A 50 4.73 -2.12 20.75
C GLY A 50 4.25 -1.73 22.14
N VAL A 51 2.94 -1.46 22.30
CA VAL A 51 2.35 -1.18 23.62
C VAL A 51 2.47 -2.38 24.56
N PHE A 52 2.20 -3.59 24.07
CA PHE A 52 2.36 -4.82 24.87
C PHE A 52 3.81 -5.08 25.24
N LEU A 53 4.75 -4.87 24.32
CA LEU A 53 6.19 -4.99 24.58
C LEU A 53 6.66 -3.98 25.62
N LEU A 54 6.17 -2.73 25.55
CA LEU A 54 6.49 -1.70 26.55
C LEU A 54 5.98 -2.10 27.93
N PHE A 55 4.74 -2.60 28.03
CA PHE A 55 4.19 -3.09 29.29
C PHE A 55 4.98 -4.30 29.83
N GLY A 56 5.29 -5.26 28.96
CA GLY A 56 6.10 -6.44 29.30
C GLY A 56 7.50 -6.05 29.79
N PHE A 57 8.12 -5.04 29.18
CA PHE A 57 9.40 -4.50 29.62
C PHE A 57 9.32 -3.92 31.04
N PHE A 58 8.32 -3.11 31.35
CA PHE A 58 8.12 -2.60 32.71
C PHE A 58 7.83 -3.72 33.70
N PHE A 59 7.02 -4.71 33.32
CA PHE A 59 6.77 -5.88 34.15
C PHE A 59 8.07 -6.66 34.46
N ASP A 60 8.90 -6.87 33.45
CA ASP A 60 10.16 -7.60 33.58
C ASP A 60 11.21 -6.92 34.43
N LEU A 61 11.27 -5.58 34.39
CA LEU A 61 12.19 -4.78 35.18
C LEU A 61 12.05 -5.05 36.69
N PHE A 62 10.85 -5.42 37.15
CA PHE A 62 10.57 -5.65 38.56
C PHE A 62 10.39 -7.12 38.95
N LEU A 63 10.09 -8.03 38.01
CA LEU A 63 9.62 -9.40 38.33
C LEU A 63 10.45 -10.54 37.75
N THR A 64 10.88 -10.45 36.49
CA THR A 64 11.40 -11.62 35.74
C THR A 64 12.84 -11.46 35.27
N GLY A 65 13.44 -10.27 35.43
CA GLY A 65 14.81 -10.00 35.00
C GLY A 65 14.99 -9.99 33.47
N GLY A 66 13.93 -9.82 32.69
CA GLY A 66 13.99 -9.63 31.23
C GLY A 66 13.70 -10.86 30.37
N LEU A 67 13.42 -12.02 30.97
CA LEU A 67 13.20 -13.27 30.22
C LEU A 67 11.98 -13.23 29.30
N LEU A 68 10.89 -12.61 29.74
CA LEU A 68 9.64 -12.56 28.97
C LEU A 68 9.75 -11.58 27.80
N THR A 69 10.31 -10.40 28.02
CA THR A 69 10.56 -9.38 27.00
C THR A 69 11.55 -9.89 25.96
N PHE A 70 12.62 -10.56 26.40
CA PHE A 70 13.57 -11.20 25.48
C PHE A 70 12.88 -12.25 24.62
N GLY A 71 12.14 -13.19 25.23
CA GLY A 71 11.46 -14.26 24.51
C GLY A 71 10.44 -13.74 23.50
N VAL A 72 9.60 -12.77 23.90
CA VAL A 72 8.60 -12.17 23.02
C VAL A 72 9.29 -11.39 21.89
N THR A 73 10.29 -10.56 22.20
CA THR A 73 11.02 -9.78 21.19
C THR A 73 11.71 -10.68 20.18
N PHE A 74 12.37 -11.75 20.65
CA PHE A 74 13.10 -12.69 19.81
C PHE A 74 12.20 -13.40 18.78
N LEU A 75 10.94 -13.67 19.12
CA LEU A 75 9.99 -14.31 18.20
C LEU A 75 9.20 -13.29 17.37
N PHE A 76 8.74 -12.21 18.00
CA PHE A 76 7.82 -11.26 17.38
C PHE A 76 8.52 -10.35 16.37
N VAL A 77 9.71 -9.85 16.71
CA VAL A 77 10.43 -8.90 15.84
C VAL A 77 10.79 -9.51 14.49
N PRO A 78 11.33 -10.75 14.38
CA PRO A 78 11.60 -11.35 13.08
C PRO A 78 10.35 -11.55 12.23
N VAL A 79 9.23 -11.94 12.84
CA VAL A 79 7.96 -12.16 12.12
C VAL A 79 7.43 -10.83 11.57
N VAL A 80 7.38 -9.78 12.39
CA VAL A 80 6.96 -8.45 11.95
C VAL A 80 7.94 -7.87 10.93
N GLY A 81 9.24 -8.06 11.13
CA GLY A 81 10.28 -7.64 10.20
C GLY A 81 10.14 -8.31 8.83
N LEU A 82 9.90 -9.62 8.79
CA LEU A 82 9.67 -10.35 7.55
C LEU A 82 8.39 -9.88 6.85
N ALA A 83 7.30 -9.68 7.59
CA ALA A 83 6.06 -9.13 7.03
C ALA A 83 6.30 -7.72 6.44
N GLY A 84 7.07 -6.88 7.15
CA GLY A 84 7.48 -5.57 6.66
C GLY A 84 8.29 -5.66 5.37
N LEU A 85 9.26 -6.58 5.26
CA LEU A 85 10.03 -6.80 4.03
C LEU A 85 9.15 -7.22 2.86
N VAL A 86 8.19 -8.11 3.08
CA VAL A 86 7.21 -8.50 2.05
C VAL A 86 6.39 -7.29 1.62
N LEU A 87 5.90 -6.49 2.56
CA LEU A 87 5.12 -5.29 2.26
C LEU A 87 5.92 -4.22 1.53
N THR A 88 7.23 -4.10 1.77
CA THR A 88 8.10 -3.15 1.04
C THR A 88 8.06 -3.38 -0.47
N VAL A 89 7.93 -4.64 -0.90
CA VAL A 89 7.82 -5.00 -2.32
C VAL A 89 6.37 -5.04 -2.77
N MET A 90 5.50 -5.70 -1.99
CA MET A 90 4.12 -5.95 -2.40
C MET A 90 3.26 -4.68 -2.42
N TYR A 91 3.51 -3.72 -1.52
CA TYR A 91 2.74 -2.48 -1.48
C TYR A 91 2.83 -1.65 -2.78
N PRO A 92 4.03 -1.29 -3.30
CA PRO A 92 4.12 -0.56 -4.56
C PRO A 92 3.62 -1.36 -5.76
N VAL A 93 3.94 -2.66 -5.82
CA VAL A 93 3.46 -3.54 -6.91
C VAL A 93 1.94 -3.62 -6.92
N ALA A 94 1.31 -3.87 -5.77
CA ALA A 94 -0.14 -3.97 -5.67
C ALA A 94 -0.82 -2.63 -5.97
N THR A 95 -0.25 -1.51 -5.52
CA THR A 95 -0.79 -0.18 -5.81
C THR A 95 -0.78 0.11 -7.31
N TYR A 96 0.32 -0.21 -8.01
CA TYR A 96 0.39 -0.06 -9.45
C TYR A 96 -0.61 -0.99 -10.18
N VAL A 97 -0.67 -2.28 -9.82
CA VAL A 97 -1.54 -3.26 -10.50
C VAL A 97 -3.02 -2.91 -10.31
N ASP A 98 -3.40 -2.55 -9.08
CA ASP A 98 -4.78 -2.15 -8.77
C ASP A 98 -5.14 -0.81 -9.43
N ALA A 99 -4.22 0.17 -9.44
CA ALA A 99 -4.46 1.46 -10.10
C ALA A 99 -4.68 1.27 -11.60
N ARG A 100 -3.91 0.40 -12.26
CA ARG A 100 -4.12 0.05 -13.66
C ARG A 100 -5.50 -0.56 -13.89
N ALA A 101 -5.89 -1.53 -13.07
CA ALA A 101 -7.21 -2.16 -13.15
C ALA A 101 -8.35 -1.13 -12.99
N VAL A 102 -8.20 -0.17 -12.07
CA VAL A 102 -9.18 0.92 -11.88
C VAL A 102 -9.18 1.87 -13.08
N ALA A 103 -8.01 2.21 -13.63
CA ALA A 103 -7.89 3.11 -14.78
C ALA A 103 -8.46 2.55 -16.08
N GLU A 104 -8.36 1.22 -16.27
CA GLU A 104 -8.93 0.49 -17.41
C GLU A 104 -10.43 0.21 -17.24
N SER A 105 -10.98 0.42 -16.05
CA SER A 105 -12.40 0.22 -15.77
C SER A 105 -13.28 1.39 -16.23
N SER A 106 -14.60 1.22 -16.18
CA SER A 106 -15.56 2.29 -16.45
C SER A 106 -15.78 3.24 -15.27
N ALA A 107 -14.88 3.26 -14.27
CA ALA A 107 -14.99 4.11 -13.10
C ALA A 107 -14.74 5.59 -13.45
N GLU A 108 -15.34 6.50 -12.67
CA GLU A 108 -15.17 7.94 -12.87
C GLU A 108 -13.76 8.44 -12.55
N TRP A 109 -13.04 7.72 -11.68
CA TRP A 109 -11.67 8.04 -11.31
C TRP A 109 -10.70 7.18 -12.10
N THR A 110 -9.87 7.81 -12.92
CA THR A 110 -8.84 7.17 -13.74
C THR A 110 -7.44 7.47 -13.16
N PRO A 111 -6.93 6.68 -12.20
CA PRO A 111 -5.60 6.89 -11.63
C PRO A 111 -4.48 6.63 -12.64
N ASP A 112 -3.38 7.37 -12.52
CA ASP A 112 -2.10 7.04 -13.16
C ASP A 112 -1.42 5.88 -12.40
N PRO A 113 -1.27 4.69 -12.99
CA PRO A 113 -0.68 3.55 -12.29
C PRO A 113 0.78 3.78 -11.87
N LEU A 114 1.58 4.44 -12.72
CA LEU A 114 2.98 4.73 -12.44
C LEU A 114 3.12 5.72 -11.30
N VAL A 115 2.36 6.81 -11.31
CA VAL A 115 2.41 7.81 -10.24
C VAL A 115 1.99 7.18 -8.91
N TRP A 116 0.92 6.39 -8.87
CA TRP A 116 0.48 5.75 -7.64
C TRP A 116 1.45 4.66 -7.15
N GLY A 117 2.00 3.85 -8.05
CA GLY A 117 3.07 2.89 -7.73
C GLY A 117 4.34 3.56 -7.21
N LEU A 118 4.76 4.68 -7.81
CA LEU A 118 5.92 5.46 -7.38
C LEU A 118 5.68 6.18 -6.06
N VAL A 119 4.48 6.72 -5.82
CA VAL A 119 4.10 7.30 -4.52
C VAL A 119 4.15 6.23 -3.43
N ALA A 120 3.62 5.03 -3.70
CA ALA A 120 3.70 3.90 -2.78
C ALA A 120 5.16 3.53 -2.49
N LEU A 121 6.00 3.38 -3.54
CA LEU A 121 7.42 3.08 -3.42
C LEU A 121 8.18 4.16 -2.62
N ALA A 122 8.00 5.43 -2.99
CA ALA A 122 8.65 6.55 -2.33
C ALA A 122 8.22 6.64 -0.86
N SER A 123 6.94 6.45 -0.56
CA SER A 123 6.46 6.47 0.82
C SER A 123 7.11 5.37 1.65
N VAL A 124 7.24 4.14 1.13
CA VAL A 124 7.79 3.04 1.93
C VAL A 124 9.30 3.18 2.13
N VAL A 125 10.04 3.57 1.08
CA VAL A 125 11.50 3.72 1.12
C VAL A 125 11.94 4.96 1.91
N LEU A 126 11.25 6.09 1.76
CA LEU A 126 11.69 7.37 2.34
C LEU A 126 11.16 7.64 3.75
N SER A 127 10.12 6.92 4.20
CA SER A 127 9.46 7.20 5.49
C SER A 127 9.35 6.02 6.44
N ALA A 128 9.95 4.88 6.10
CA ALA A 128 9.84 3.64 6.86
C ALA A 128 8.36 3.34 7.23
N PHE A 129 7.50 3.29 6.21
CA PHE A 129 6.05 3.10 6.29
C PHE A 129 5.19 4.22 6.89
N SER A 130 5.76 5.25 7.51
CA SER A 130 4.96 6.31 8.17
C SER A 130 4.02 7.04 7.20
N LEU A 131 4.55 7.49 6.06
CA LEU A 131 3.74 8.09 5.00
C LEU A 131 2.97 7.04 4.19
N SER A 132 3.41 5.78 4.18
CA SER A 132 2.71 4.70 3.47
C SER A 132 1.34 4.44 4.05
N VAL A 133 1.17 4.59 5.37
CA VAL A 133 -0.16 4.49 6.01
C VAL A 133 -1.10 5.55 5.44
N VAL A 134 -0.64 6.80 5.35
CA VAL A 134 -1.45 7.92 4.82
C VAL A 134 -1.74 7.72 3.34
N ALA A 135 -0.73 7.37 2.54
CA ALA A 135 -0.89 7.13 1.11
C ALA A 135 -1.83 5.95 0.81
N ALA A 136 -1.70 4.84 1.54
CA ALA A 136 -2.57 3.68 1.41
C ALA A 136 -4.02 4.01 1.77
N LEU A 137 -4.25 4.68 2.90
CA LEU A 137 -5.61 5.08 3.29
C LEU A 137 -6.23 6.06 2.29
N TYR A 138 -5.44 7.03 1.80
CA TYR A 138 -5.92 7.97 0.79
C TYR A 138 -6.25 7.29 -0.54
N TYR A 139 -5.43 6.33 -0.98
CA TYR A 139 -5.70 5.52 -2.17
C TYR A 139 -6.99 4.72 -2.01
N LEU A 140 -7.14 3.96 -0.93
CA LEU A 140 -8.33 3.14 -0.66
C LEU A 140 -9.60 3.99 -0.53
N TYR A 141 -9.49 5.20 0.02
CA TYR A 141 -10.61 6.15 0.04
C TYR A 141 -11.04 6.56 -1.37
N LYS A 142 -10.08 6.87 -2.26
CA LYS A 142 -10.37 7.23 -3.65
C LYS A 142 -10.94 6.04 -4.43
N ARG A 143 -10.38 4.84 -4.24
CA ARG A 143 -10.86 3.58 -4.83
C ARG A 143 -12.28 3.28 -4.37
N HIS A 144 -12.57 3.34 -3.08
CA HIS A 144 -13.91 3.14 -2.54
C HIS A 144 -14.95 4.08 -3.17
N GLY A 145 -14.61 5.37 -3.34
CA GLY A 145 -15.49 6.32 -4.00
C GLY A 145 -15.74 6.02 -5.48
N ALA A 146 -14.79 5.37 -6.16
CA ALA A 146 -14.85 5.09 -7.59
C ALA A 146 -15.53 3.74 -7.93
N VAL A 147 -15.27 2.70 -7.14
CA VAL A 147 -15.69 1.32 -7.43
C VAL A 147 -16.50 0.66 -6.31
N GLY A 148 -16.86 1.41 -5.26
CA GLY A 148 -17.75 0.96 -4.18
C GLY A 148 -17.13 -0.02 -3.18
N THR A 149 -15.96 -0.59 -3.47
CA THR A 149 -15.16 -1.41 -2.56
C THR A 149 -13.84 -0.71 -2.26
N PRO A 150 -13.32 -0.80 -1.01
CA PRO A 150 -12.01 -0.23 -0.68
C PRO A 150 -10.92 -0.73 -1.61
#